data_AF-A0A974AST8-F1
#
_entry.id   AF-A0A974AST8-F1
#
_cell.length_a   1.000
_cell.length_b   1.000
_cell.length_c   1.000
_cell.angle_alpha   90.00
_cell.angle_beta   90.00
_cell.angle_gamma   90.00
#
_symmetry.space_group_name_H-M   'P 1'
#
loop_
_entity.id
_entity.type
_entity.pdbx_description
1 polymer ?
#
loop_
_entity_poly.entity_id
_entity_poly.type
_entity_poly.pdbx_seq_one_letter_code
_entity_poly.pdbx_strand_id
1 'polypeptide(L)'
;MSAFAGRLSPNLDAFLTQHSGASRPPYAVAGTTWMQIVSSSQWLLNLYTGTLDILIGTYNPLAATFTINASGLGFPTSAVARNDQSPLSLVNGRVVLSQGVNGEGLIKMLGKPTGVYDQAGLVWANGSTSAAAFSLLASQATSLQLLDSAGAEAMRFAATGDIVSKMWGALADQVVQPGTIFFGPWTAAPGGSIKANGATPSRATYARLWAAAQATGKIVTEAVWSAGVWGAFSSGDLSTWFRIPSLNGSFIRGVTDEAAYAIGQYTGDRFASHTHSGTTDGGGVDHSHQTVVSKDGSYAIGSGGPPAAWSSNYGNDRPVTSGGASAYWHAHTFGTSASGTGSETMPRNNALLACIKI
;
A
#
# COMPACT_ATOMS: atom_id res chain seq x y z
N MET A 1 -87.87 -12.30 -59.66
CA MET A 1 -87.02 -12.96 -58.64
C MET A 1 -85.51 -13.01 -58.99
N SER A 2 -85.04 -12.51 -60.15
CA SER A 2 -83.60 -12.62 -60.51
C SER A 2 -82.68 -11.59 -59.84
N ALA A 3 -83.18 -10.42 -59.43
CA ALA A 3 -82.37 -9.39 -58.75
C ALA A 3 -81.95 -9.79 -57.32
N PHE A 4 -82.71 -10.66 -56.65
CA PHE A 4 -82.39 -11.13 -55.30
C PHE A 4 -81.37 -12.27 -55.32
N ALA A 5 -81.49 -13.20 -56.30
CA ALA A 5 -80.52 -14.28 -56.50
C ALA A 5 -79.12 -13.74 -56.87
N GLY A 6 -79.03 -12.69 -57.70
CA GLY A 6 -77.75 -12.06 -58.05
C GLY A 6 -77.08 -11.28 -56.90
N ARG A 7 -77.83 -10.87 -55.87
CA ARG A 7 -77.28 -10.24 -54.65
C ARG A 7 -76.83 -11.25 -53.60
N LEU A 8 -77.33 -12.49 -53.64
CA LEU A 8 -76.97 -13.50 -52.65
C LEU A 8 -75.55 -14.05 -52.88
N SER A 9 -75.16 -14.32 -54.12
CA SER A 9 -73.87 -14.95 -54.41
C SER A 9 -72.66 -14.12 -53.93
N PRO A 10 -72.54 -12.82 -54.27
CA PRO A 10 -71.38 -12.03 -53.83
C PRO A 10 -71.35 -11.78 -52.32
N ASN A 11 -72.52 -11.66 -51.66
CA ASN A 11 -72.60 -11.45 -50.22
C ASN A 11 -72.37 -12.75 -49.44
N LEU A 12 -72.77 -13.89 -50.00
CA LEU A 12 -72.48 -15.21 -49.45
C LEU A 12 -70.99 -15.54 -49.61
N ASP A 13 -70.41 -15.28 -50.79
CA ASP A 13 -68.98 -15.45 -51.04
C ASP A 13 -68.16 -14.52 -50.12
N ALA A 14 -68.61 -13.28 -49.93
CA ALA A 14 -68.02 -12.34 -48.97
C ALA A 14 -68.03 -12.87 -47.54
N PHE A 15 -69.14 -13.44 -47.09
CA PHE A 15 -69.27 -14.03 -45.76
C PHE A 15 -68.40 -15.28 -45.59
N LEU A 16 -68.41 -16.18 -46.57
CA LEU A 16 -67.66 -17.43 -46.54
C LEU A 16 -66.15 -17.21 -46.63
N THR A 17 -65.71 -16.17 -47.34
CA THR A 17 -64.30 -15.82 -47.51
C THR A 17 -63.81 -14.80 -46.46
N GLN A 18 -64.69 -14.36 -45.56
CA GLN A 18 -64.44 -13.26 -44.61
C GLN A 18 -63.85 -12.01 -45.30
N HIS A 19 -64.46 -11.61 -46.42
CA HIS A 19 -64.03 -10.45 -47.21
C HIS A 19 -62.58 -10.56 -47.72
N SER A 20 -62.16 -11.72 -48.22
CA SER A 20 -60.79 -11.91 -48.74
C SER A 20 -60.69 -11.88 -50.26
N GLY A 21 -59.55 -11.41 -50.80
CA GLY A 21 -59.28 -11.34 -52.24
C GLY A 21 -58.01 -10.57 -52.60
N ALA A 22 -57.66 -10.53 -53.89
CA ALA A 22 -56.46 -9.80 -54.37
C ALA A 22 -56.59 -8.26 -54.30
N SER A 23 -57.82 -7.75 -54.21
CA SER A 23 -58.13 -6.32 -54.13
C SER A 23 -59.34 -6.09 -53.20
N ARG A 24 -59.50 -4.84 -52.74
CA ARG A 24 -60.57 -4.46 -51.80
C ARG A 24 -61.94 -4.82 -52.37
N PRO A 25 -62.82 -5.49 -51.61
CA PRO A 25 -64.15 -5.79 -52.11
C PRO A 25 -64.92 -4.52 -52.50
N PRO A 26 -65.60 -4.49 -53.66
CA PRO A 26 -66.27 -3.30 -54.17
C PRO A 26 -67.47 -2.86 -53.31
N TYR A 27 -67.99 -3.75 -52.47
CA TYR A 27 -69.07 -3.48 -51.52
C TYR A 27 -68.57 -3.00 -50.15
N ALA A 28 -67.26 -2.91 -49.92
CA ALA A 28 -66.71 -2.49 -48.64
C ALA A 28 -67.13 -1.05 -48.32
N VAL A 29 -67.59 -0.83 -47.09
CA VAL A 29 -67.94 0.48 -46.54
C VAL A 29 -66.96 0.84 -45.42
N ALA A 30 -66.95 2.10 -44.98
CA ALA A 30 -66.10 2.51 -43.86
C ALA A 30 -66.33 1.58 -42.64
N GLY A 31 -65.25 1.08 -42.05
CA GLY A 31 -65.26 0.08 -40.98
C GLY A 31 -65.19 -1.37 -41.45
N THR A 32 -65.24 -1.66 -42.74
CA THR A 32 -65.04 -3.04 -43.25
C THR A 32 -63.60 -3.48 -43.03
N THR A 33 -63.43 -4.54 -42.24
CA THR A 33 -62.17 -5.30 -42.16
C THR A 33 -62.15 -6.32 -43.29
N TRP A 34 -61.07 -6.38 -44.04
CA TRP A 34 -60.94 -7.29 -45.18
C TRP A 34 -59.50 -7.80 -45.30
N MET A 35 -59.34 -8.94 -45.98
CA MET A 35 -58.05 -9.61 -46.10
C MET A 35 -57.54 -9.60 -47.53
N GLN A 36 -56.41 -8.93 -47.76
CA GLN A 36 -55.76 -8.90 -49.05
C GLN A 36 -54.83 -10.09 -49.22
N ILE A 37 -55.08 -10.90 -50.24
CA ILE A 37 -54.23 -12.04 -50.60
C ILE A 37 -53.21 -11.53 -51.63
N VAL A 38 -51.99 -11.23 -51.16
CA VAL A 38 -50.90 -10.74 -52.02
C VAL A 38 -50.17 -11.91 -52.69
N SER A 39 -49.93 -12.98 -51.93
CA SER A 39 -49.32 -14.22 -52.42
C SER A 39 -49.74 -15.41 -51.54
N SER A 40 -49.26 -16.61 -51.88
CA SER A 40 -49.41 -17.80 -51.04
C SER A 40 -48.70 -17.72 -49.69
N SER A 41 -47.82 -16.72 -49.47
CA SER A 41 -47.04 -16.55 -48.23
C SER A 41 -47.26 -15.19 -47.54
N GLN A 42 -48.12 -14.33 -48.10
CA GLN A 42 -48.34 -12.99 -47.56
C GLN A 42 -49.81 -12.56 -47.72
N TRP A 43 -50.52 -12.50 -46.60
CA TRP A 43 -51.86 -11.95 -46.50
C TRP A 43 -51.83 -10.68 -45.65
N LEU A 44 -52.55 -9.63 -46.05
CA LEU A 44 -52.62 -8.37 -45.32
C LEU A 44 -54.03 -8.18 -44.74
N LEU A 45 -54.14 -7.94 -43.44
CA LEU A 45 -55.40 -7.58 -42.80
C LEU A 45 -55.55 -6.06 -42.81
N ASN A 46 -56.58 -5.55 -43.47
CA ASN A 46 -56.80 -4.13 -43.68
C ASN A 46 -58.14 -3.67 -43.06
N LEU A 47 -58.17 -2.43 -42.57
CA LEU A 47 -59.40 -1.71 -42.19
C LEU A 47 -59.66 -0.59 -43.19
N TYR A 48 -60.79 -0.67 -43.89
CA TYR A 48 -61.18 0.39 -44.82
C TYR A 48 -61.83 1.56 -44.07
N THR A 49 -61.29 2.77 -44.20
CA THR A 49 -61.81 3.98 -43.51
C THR A 49 -62.89 4.72 -44.28
N GLY A 50 -63.26 4.25 -45.48
CA GLY A 50 -64.10 5.00 -46.41
C GLY A 50 -63.29 5.83 -47.43
N THR A 51 -61.98 5.94 -47.25
CA THR A 51 -61.09 6.63 -48.20
C THR A 51 -59.81 5.85 -48.44
N LEU A 52 -59.21 5.29 -47.39
CA LEU A 52 -57.95 4.55 -47.45
C LEU A 52 -58.09 3.19 -46.75
N ASP A 53 -57.22 2.26 -47.09
CA ASP A 53 -57.05 0.99 -46.35
C ASP A 53 -55.90 1.14 -45.36
N ILE A 54 -56.20 1.03 -44.07
CA ILE A 54 -55.19 1.01 -43.01
C ILE A 54 -54.77 -0.44 -42.78
N LEU A 55 -53.48 -0.73 -42.96
CA LEU A 55 -52.91 -2.04 -42.68
C LEU A 55 -52.86 -2.29 -41.17
N ILE A 56 -53.61 -3.28 -40.69
CA ILE A 56 -53.58 -3.76 -39.30
C ILE A 56 -52.39 -4.68 -39.05
N GLY A 57 -52.10 -5.57 -39.99
CA GLY A 57 -51.03 -6.54 -39.84
C GLY A 57 -50.90 -7.49 -41.03
N THR A 58 -49.81 -8.25 -41.04
CA THR A 58 -49.47 -9.21 -42.07
C THR A 58 -49.53 -10.61 -41.49
N TYR A 59 -50.19 -11.53 -42.19
CA TYR A 59 -50.21 -12.95 -41.88
C TYR A 59 -49.42 -13.73 -42.93
N ASN A 60 -48.51 -14.61 -42.49
CA ASN A 60 -47.85 -15.58 -43.34
C ASN A 60 -48.43 -16.98 -43.06
N PRO A 61 -49.26 -17.53 -43.97
CA PRO A 61 -49.90 -18.83 -43.76
C PRO A 61 -48.93 -20.01 -43.78
N LEU A 62 -47.76 -19.88 -44.42
CA LEU A 62 -46.73 -20.94 -44.45
C LEU A 62 -45.94 -20.99 -43.14
N ALA A 63 -45.68 -19.83 -42.54
CA ALA A 63 -44.97 -19.72 -41.27
C ALA A 63 -45.90 -19.75 -40.04
N ALA A 64 -47.22 -19.69 -40.25
CA ALA A 64 -48.23 -19.53 -39.22
C ALA A 64 -47.96 -18.31 -38.29
N THR A 65 -47.44 -17.22 -38.86
CA THR A 65 -47.09 -16.01 -38.10
C THR A 65 -47.99 -14.85 -38.48
N PHE A 66 -48.49 -14.14 -37.46
CA PHE A 66 -49.18 -12.85 -37.61
C PHE A 66 -48.32 -11.74 -37.01
N THR A 67 -48.09 -10.68 -37.77
CA THR A 67 -47.33 -9.51 -37.34
C THR A 67 -48.22 -8.27 -37.40
N ILE A 68 -48.39 -7.61 -36.27
CA ILE A 68 -49.17 -6.37 -36.17
C ILE A 68 -48.34 -5.22 -36.76
N ASN A 69 -48.97 -4.38 -37.59
CA ASN A 69 -48.39 -3.14 -38.09
C ASN A 69 -48.42 -2.05 -37.01
N ALA A 70 -47.51 -2.17 -36.03
CA ALA A 70 -47.49 -1.30 -34.86
C ALA A 70 -47.28 0.19 -35.21
N SER A 71 -46.44 0.49 -36.21
CA SER A 71 -46.17 1.86 -36.65
C SER A 71 -47.33 2.49 -37.42
N GLY A 72 -48.04 1.71 -38.24
CA GLY A 72 -49.19 2.20 -39.01
C GLY A 72 -50.47 2.42 -38.18
N LEU A 73 -50.60 1.73 -37.05
CA LEU A 73 -51.77 1.84 -36.14
C LEU A 73 -51.59 2.88 -35.03
N GLY A 74 -50.51 3.66 -35.05
CA GLY A 74 -50.29 4.73 -34.07
C GLY A 74 -50.00 4.23 -32.65
N PHE A 75 -49.58 2.97 -32.48
CA PHE A 75 -48.99 2.56 -31.21
C PHE A 75 -47.71 3.37 -31.02
N PRO A 76 -47.58 4.14 -29.91
CA PRO A 76 -46.33 4.82 -29.65
C PRO A 76 -45.26 3.75 -29.58
N THR A 77 -44.13 3.97 -30.26
CA THR A 77 -42.96 3.08 -30.29
C THR A 77 -42.45 2.71 -28.89
N SER A 78 -42.95 3.39 -27.86
CA SER A 78 -42.67 3.20 -26.44
C SER A 78 -43.64 2.27 -25.69
N ALA A 79 -44.76 1.80 -26.26
CA ALA A 79 -45.79 1.07 -25.51
C ALA A 79 -45.80 -0.46 -25.64
N VAL A 80 -44.89 -1.06 -26.43
CA VAL A 80 -44.78 -2.53 -26.52
C VAL A 80 -43.32 -2.95 -26.41
N ALA A 81 -42.76 -2.89 -25.22
CA ALA A 81 -41.62 -3.73 -24.86
C ALA A 81 -42.12 -5.18 -24.65
N ARG A 82 -42.55 -5.83 -25.75
CA ARG A 82 -42.66 -7.29 -25.84
C ARG A 82 -41.81 -7.81 -26.98
N ASN A 83 -40.59 -7.29 -27.09
CA ASN A 83 -39.51 -7.99 -27.76
C ASN A 83 -38.76 -8.79 -26.68
N ASP A 84 -38.36 -10.03 -26.93
CA ASP A 84 -37.45 -10.78 -26.06
C ASP A 84 -36.09 -10.08 -25.86
N GLN A 85 -35.79 -9.08 -26.71
CA GLN A 85 -34.67 -8.15 -26.61
C GLN A 85 -34.96 -6.89 -25.76
N SER A 86 -36.15 -6.75 -25.17
CA SER A 86 -36.48 -5.56 -24.35
C SER A 86 -35.76 -5.67 -23.00
N PRO A 87 -34.96 -4.68 -22.58
CA PRO A 87 -34.19 -4.74 -21.33
C PRO A 87 -35.04 -4.67 -20.05
N LEU A 88 -36.33 -4.38 -20.18
CA LEU A 88 -37.28 -4.22 -19.08
C LEU A 88 -38.53 -5.06 -19.38
N SER A 89 -38.80 -6.02 -18.52
CA SER A 89 -40.02 -6.84 -18.55
C SER A 89 -40.74 -6.73 -17.21
N LEU A 90 -42.07 -6.75 -17.21
CA LEU A 90 -42.84 -6.90 -15.98
C LEU A 90 -43.13 -8.38 -15.77
N VAL A 91 -42.56 -8.97 -14.71
CA VAL A 91 -42.83 -10.35 -14.30
C VAL A 91 -43.50 -10.29 -12.92
N ASN A 92 -44.73 -10.78 -12.83
CA ASN A 92 -45.53 -10.81 -11.60
C ASN A 92 -45.66 -9.43 -10.90
N GLY A 93 -45.94 -8.37 -11.68
CA GLY A 93 -46.13 -7.02 -11.14
C GLY A 93 -44.83 -6.35 -10.67
N ARG A 94 -43.68 -6.99 -10.87
CA ARG A 94 -42.36 -6.44 -10.57
C ARG A 94 -41.62 -6.17 -11.87
N VAL A 95 -40.97 -5.01 -11.95
CA VAL A 95 -40.04 -4.70 -13.04
C VAL A 95 -38.80 -5.59 -12.87
N VAL A 96 -38.56 -6.44 -13.86
CA VAL A 96 -37.43 -7.36 -13.94
C VAL A 96 -36.61 -7.00 -15.18
N LEU A 97 -35.30 -6.86 -15.00
CA LEU A 97 -34.37 -6.70 -16.10
C LEU A 97 -34.22 -8.04 -16.83
N SER A 98 -34.36 -8.07 -18.15
CA SER A 98 -34.12 -9.29 -18.91
C SER A 98 -32.63 -9.65 -18.83
N GLN A 99 -32.33 -10.95 -18.77
CA GLN A 99 -30.95 -11.41 -18.74
C GLN A 99 -30.27 -11.01 -20.06
N GLY A 100 -29.27 -10.13 -20.00
CA GLY A 100 -28.52 -9.69 -21.19
C GLY A 100 -28.34 -8.18 -21.37
N VAL A 101 -28.92 -7.33 -20.51
CA VAL A 101 -28.64 -5.88 -20.58
C VAL A 101 -27.24 -5.57 -20.03
N ASN A 102 -26.29 -5.34 -20.93
CA ASN A 102 -25.01 -4.71 -20.64
C ASN A 102 -25.24 -3.28 -20.11
N GLY A 103 -24.43 -2.86 -19.13
CA GLY A 103 -24.66 -1.65 -18.31
C GLY A 103 -24.88 -0.34 -19.05
N GLU A 104 -24.50 -0.27 -20.34
CA GLU A 104 -24.76 0.87 -21.21
C GLU A 104 -26.24 1.12 -21.52
N GLY A 105 -27.06 0.06 -21.57
CA GLY A 105 -28.50 0.19 -21.81
C GLY A 105 -29.25 0.85 -20.65
N LEU A 106 -28.80 0.57 -19.42
CA LEU A 106 -29.40 1.12 -18.19
C LEU A 106 -29.13 2.62 -18.01
N ILE A 107 -27.94 3.09 -18.41
CA ILE A 107 -27.49 4.49 -18.22
C ILE A 107 -28.21 5.42 -19.19
N LYS A 108 -28.46 4.98 -20.43
CA LYS A 108 -29.21 5.76 -21.44
C LYS A 108 -30.70 5.93 -21.08
N MET A 109 -31.28 5.02 -20.31
CA MET A 109 -32.71 5.05 -19.94
C MET A 109 -33.01 5.86 -18.66
N LEU A 110 -32.02 6.13 -17.80
CA LEU A 110 -32.20 6.95 -16.59
C LEU A 110 -32.08 8.47 -16.83
N GLY A 111 -31.96 8.92 -18.09
CA GLY A 111 -31.95 10.34 -18.44
C GLY A 111 -30.84 11.17 -17.78
N LYS A 112 -29.72 10.54 -17.41
CA LYS A 112 -28.54 11.23 -16.87
C LYS A 112 -27.61 11.70 -17.99
N PRO A 113 -26.89 12.82 -17.81
CA PRO A 113 -26.29 13.54 -18.93
C PRO A 113 -25.28 12.66 -19.65
N THR A 114 -25.28 12.81 -20.97
CA THR A 114 -24.36 12.21 -21.94
C THR A 114 -22.91 12.41 -21.52
N GLY A 115 -22.36 11.44 -20.79
CA GLY A 115 -20.92 11.29 -20.63
C GLY A 115 -20.32 10.76 -21.93
N VAL A 116 -19.18 11.30 -22.34
CA VAL A 116 -18.39 10.79 -23.46
C VAL A 116 -17.90 9.40 -23.08
N TYR A 117 -18.23 8.40 -23.90
CA TYR A 117 -17.67 7.06 -23.82
C TYR A 117 -16.41 7.04 -24.68
N ASP A 118 -15.24 6.80 -24.09
CA ASP A 118 -14.07 6.38 -24.87
C ASP A 118 -13.94 4.85 -24.84
N GLN A 119 -13.06 4.30 -25.67
CA GLN A 119 -12.82 2.86 -25.79
C GLN A 119 -12.36 2.17 -24.49
N ALA A 120 -12.13 2.91 -23.39
CA ALA A 120 -11.68 2.39 -22.10
C ALA A 120 -12.76 2.43 -20.99
N GLY A 121 -13.94 3.01 -21.22
CA GLY A 121 -15.08 2.92 -20.30
C GLY A 121 -15.70 4.27 -19.89
N LEU A 122 -16.64 4.21 -18.95
CA LEU A 122 -17.46 5.34 -18.51
C LEU A 122 -16.66 6.32 -17.64
N VAL A 123 -16.27 7.47 -18.22
CA VAL A 123 -15.62 8.57 -17.50
C VAL A 123 -16.70 9.43 -16.82
N TRP A 124 -16.69 9.48 -15.48
CA TRP A 124 -17.57 10.39 -14.73
C TRP A 124 -16.95 11.79 -14.68
N ALA A 125 -17.71 12.81 -15.09
CA ALA A 125 -17.34 14.19 -14.84
C ALA A 125 -17.28 14.46 -13.33
N ASN A 126 -16.19 15.10 -12.92
CA ASN A 126 -15.82 15.41 -11.54
C ASN A 126 -16.99 16.07 -10.76
N GLY A 127 -17.44 15.46 -9.65
CA GLY A 127 -18.38 16.08 -8.70
C GLY A 127 -19.70 15.35 -8.37
N SER A 128 -19.97 14.14 -8.87
CA SER A 128 -21.25 13.46 -8.57
C SER A 128 -21.18 12.59 -7.30
N THR A 129 -21.65 13.12 -6.17
CA THR A 129 -21.88 12.34 -4.94
C THR A 129 -23.17 11.53 -5.04
N SER A 130 -23.11 10.24 -5.37
CA SER A 130 -24.20 9.33 -5.04
C SER A 130 -23.69 7.90 -4.88
N ALA A 131 -23.66 7.44 -3.63
CA ALA A 131 -23.28 6.10 -3.17
C ALA A 131 -24.09 4.95 -3.82
N ALA A 132 -25.16 5.24 -4.57
CA ALA A 132 -25.98 4.25 -5.25
C ALA A 132 -25.31 3.60 -6.48
N ALA A 133 -24.26 4.21 -7.05
CA ALA A 133 -23.52 3.64 -8.18
C ALA A 133 -22.50 2.56 -7.78
N PHE A 134 -22.21 2.41 -6.48
CA PHE A 134 -21.17 1.50 -5.97
C PHE A 134 -21.54 0.01 -6.12
N SER A 135 -22.82 -0.32 -6.23
CA SER A 135 -23.29 -1.72 -6.23
C SER A 135 -23.33 -2.40 -7.60
N LEU A 136 -23.36 -1.66 -8.72
CA LEU A 136 -23.64 -2.25 -10.04
C LEU A 136 -22.39 -2.51 -10.90
N LEU A 137 -21.25 -1.88 -10.59
CA LEU A 137 -19.97 -2.20 -11.25
C LEU A 137 -19.28 -3.46 -10.70
N ALA A 138 -19.60 -3.85 -9.46
CA ALA A 138 -18.90 -4.94 -8.78
C ALA A 138 -19.21 -6.35 -9.34
N SER A 139 -20.29 -6.52 -10.14
CA SER A 139 -20.66 -7.84 -10.66
C SER A 139 -20.09 -8.18 -12.04
N GLN A 140 -19.43 -7.24 -12.74
CA GLN A 140 -18.77 -7.49 -14.03
C GLN A 140 -17.37 -6.85 -14.16
N ALA A 141 -16.96 -5.95 -13.26
CA ALA A 141 -15.63 -5.38 -13.31
C ALA A 141 -14.60 -6.37 -12.72
N THR A 142 -13.69 -6.87 -13.56
CA THR A 142 -12.49 -7.62 -13.11
C THR A 142 -11.53 -6.74 -12.33
N SER A 143 -11.68 -5.41 -12.40
CA SER A 143 -11.09 -4.50 -11.44
C SER A 143 -11.92 -3.23 -11.24
N LEU A 144 -12.02 -2.74 -10.00
CA LEU A 144 -12.63 -1.44 -9.68
C LEU A 144 -11.52 -0.40 -9.47
N GLN A 145 -11.60 0.74 -10.12
CA GLN A 145 -10.58 1.79 -10.02
C GLN A 145 -11.19 3.09 -9.51
N LEU A 146 -10.65 3.60 -8.42
CA LEU A 146 -10.85 4.97 -7.95
C LEU A 146 -9.75 5.82 -8.58
N LEU A 147 -10.16 6.90 -9.24
CA LEU A 147 -9.26 7.91 -9.81
C LEU A 147 -9.23 9.11 -8.86
N ASP A 148 -8.11 9.82 -8.78
CA ASP A 148 -8.03 11.10 -8.08
C ASP A 148 -8.71 12.22 -8.90
N SER A 149 -8.77 13.43 -8.34
CA SER A 149 -9.34 14.60 -9.01
C SER A 149 -8.59 15.04 -10.28
N ALA A 150 -7.37 14.51 -10.50
CA ALA A 150 -6.54 14.75 -11.67
C ALA A 150 -6.61 13.59 -12.70
N GLY A 151 -7.38 12.53 -12.41
CA GLY A 151 -7.52 11.37 -13.29
C GLY A 151 -6.40 10.33 -13.16
N ALA A 152 -5.54 10.40 -12.15
CA ALA A 152 -4.55 9.36 -11.86
C ALA A 152 -5.17 8.25 -11.00
N GLU A 153 -4.67 7.02 -11.10
CA GLU A 153 -5.20 5.89 -10.33
C GLU A 153 -4.92 6.09 -8.83
N ALA A 154 -5.98 6.38 -8.05
CA ALA A 154 -5.88 6.52 -6.61
C ALA A 154 -5.91 5.14 -5.91
N MET A 155 -6.79 4.24 -6.35
CA MET A 155 -6.90 2.88 -5.82
C MET A 155 -7.47 1.92 -6.86
N ARG A 156 -6.88 0.72 -6.99
CA ARG A 156 -7.43 -0.37 -7.83
C ARG A 156 -7.81 -1.57 -6.98
N PHE A 157 -8.89 -2.26 -7.30
CA PHE A 157 -9.32 -3.52 -6.67
C PHE A 157 -9.42 -4.56 -7.77
N ALA A 158 -8.39 -5.38 -7.96
CA ALA A 158 -8.24 -6.32 -9.08
C ALA A 158 -8.89 -7.70 -8.85
N ALA A 159 -9.44 -7.94 -7.65
CA ALA A 159 -10.16 -9.17 -7.31
C ALA A 159 -11.17 -8.94 -6.18
N THR A 160 -12.16 -9.84 -6.05
CA THR A 160 -13.19 -9.77 -4.99
C THR A 160 -12.59 -9.77 -3.57
N GLY A 161 -11.38 -10.31 -3.37
CA GLY A 161 -10.64 -10.28 -2.10
C GLY A 161 -9.81 -9.01 -1.84
N ASP A 162 -9.64 -8.13 -2.84
CA ASP A 162 -8.82 -6.93 -2.70
C ASP A 162 -9.49 -5.87 -1.84
N ILE A 163 -10.81 -5.77 -1.86
CA ILE A 163 -11.56 -4.79 -1.07
C ILE A 163 -11.34 -5.06 0.42
N VAL A 164 -11.57 -6.31 0.83
CA VAL A 164 -11.38 -6.75 2.22
C VAL A 164 -9.92 -6.58 2.63
N SER A 165 -8.96 -6.99 1.80
CA SER A 165 -7.53 -6.87 2.10
C SER A 165 -7.06 -5.41 2.21
N LYS A 166 -7.55 -4.52 1.34
CA LYS A 166 -7.23 -3.08 1.38
C LYS A 166 -7.91 -2.36 2.53
N MET A 167 -9.16 -2.72 2.86
CA MET A 167 -9.85 -2.19 4.04
C MET A 167 -9.16 -2.62 5.33
N TRP A 168 -8.80 -3.90 5.47
CA TRP A 168 -8.04 -4.39 6.61
C TRP A 168 -6.63 -3.77 6.67
N GLY A 169 -5.97 -3.58 5.53
CA GLY A 169 -4.71 -2.84 5.46
C GLY A 169 -4.85 -1.40 5.95
N ALA A 170 -5.84 -0.67 5.44
CA ALA A 170 -6.10 0.71 5.86
C ALA A 170 -6.45 0.80 7.36
N LEU A 171 -7.24 -0.15 7.87
CA LEU A 171 -7.54 -0.22 9.30
C LEU A 171 -6.29 -0.55 10.13
N ALA A 172 -5.46 -1.48 9.66
CA ALA A 172 -4.20 -1.83 10.33
C ALA A 172 -3.23 -0.64 10.36
N ASP A 173 -3.20 0.19 9.31
CA ASP A 173 -2.38 1.42 9.27
C ASP A 173 -2.88 2.50 10.24
N GLN A 174 -4.19 2.54 10.50
CA GLN A 174 -4.76 3.41 11.54
C GLN A 174 -4.37 2.97 12.95
N VAL A 175 -4.15 1.66 13.16
CA VAL A 175 -3.72 1.13 14.46
C VAL A 175 -2.20 1.26 14.65
N VAL A 176 -1.41 0.86 13.65
CA VAL A 176 0.04 1.02 13.63
C VAL A 176 0.49 1.45 12.23
N GLN A 177 0.97 2.69 12.13
CA GLN A 177 1.41 3.25 10.86
C GLN A 177 2.62 2.48 10.29
N PRO A 178 2.65 2.18 8.97
CA PRO A 178 3.86 1.70 8.31
C PRO A 178 5.03 2.65 8.59
N GLY A 179 6.23 2.11 8.74
CA GLY A 179 7.40 2.86 9.17
C GLY A 179 7.57 2.96 10.70
N THR A 180 6.56 2.59 11.50
CA THR A 180 6.70 2.52 12.96
C THR A 180 7.78 1.52 13.34
N ILE A 181 8.71 1.96 14.18
CA ILE A 181 9.79 1.14 14.72
C ILE A 181 9.37 0.60 16.08
N PHE A 182 9.53 -0.71 16.28
CA PHE A 182 9.22 -1.36 17.55
C PHE A 182 10.20 -2.49 17.84
N PHE A 183 10.24 -2.90 19.10
CA PHE A 183 11.16 -3.91 19.62
C PHE A 183 10.40 -5.10 20.18
N GLY A 184 10.91 -6.30 19.97
CA GLY A 184 10.39 -7.47 20.68
C GLY A 184 11.34 -8.66 20.68
N PRO A 185 10.99 -9.71 21.45
CA PRO A 185 11.88 -10.83 21.77
C PRO A 185 11.88 -11.91 20.68
N TRP A 186 11.84 -11.52 19.41
CA TRP A 186 11.78 -12.46 18.28
C TRP A 186 13.15 -12.69 17.65
N THR A 187 13.37 -13.87 17.09
CA THR A 187 14.56 -14.20 16.28
C THR A 187 14.39 -13.83 14.81
N ALA A 188 13.16 -13.56 14.37
CA ALA A 188 12.79 -13.09 13.04
C ALA A 188 11.70 -12.02 13.13
N ALA A 189 11.59 -11.17 12.11
CA ALA A 189 10.55 -10.15 12.09
C ALA A 189 9.16 -10.82 12.04
N PRO A 190 8.20 -10.41 12.89
CA PRO A 190 6.84 -10.93 12.83
C PRO A 190 6.16 -10.55 11.52
N GLY A 191 5.12 -11.31 11.14
CA GLY A 191 4.34 -11.06 9.93
C GLY A 191 3.84 -9.61 9.85
N GLY A 192 3.95 -9.01 8.66
CA GLY A 192 3.59 -7.61 8.46
C GLY A 192 4.63 -6.61 8.99
N SER A 193 5.87 -7.05 9.23
CA SER A 193 7.01 -6.20 9.59
C SER A 193 8.32 -6.70 8.95
N ILE A 194 9.34 -5.84 8.91
CA ILE A 194 10.70 -6.14 8.42
C ILE A 194 11.73 -5.77 9.48
N LYS A 195 12.85 -6.50 9.57
CA LYS A 195 13.94 -6.18 10.50
C LYS A 195 14.59 -4.83 10.15
N ALA A 196 14.86 -3.97 11.13
CA ALA A 196 15.56 -2.70 10.95
C ALA A 196 17.09 -2.90 10.83
N ASN A 197 17.55 -3.51 9.74
CA ASN A 197 18.94 -3.93 9.54
C ASN A 197 19.63 -3.25 8.34
N GLY A 198 19.07 -2.17 7.79
CA GLY A 198 19.66 -1.54 6.61
C GLY A 198 19.44 -2.28 5.30
N ALA A 199 18.48 -3.22 5.22
CA ALA A 199 18.13 -3.90 3.99
C ALA A 199 17.63 -2.93 2.90
N THR A 200 17.65 -3.39 1.64
CA THR A 200 17.26 -2.62 0.46
C THR A 200 16.01 -3.20 -0.22
N PRO A 201 14.81 -3.07 0.38
CA PRO A 201 13.59 -3.58 -0.20
C PRO A 201 13.22 -2.90 -1.53
N SER A 202 12.51 -3.64 -2.38
CA SER A 202 11.87 -3.10 -3.59
C SER A 202 10.76 -2.12 -3.23
N ARG A 203 10.74 -0.97 -3.92
CA ARG A 203 9.66 0.03 -3.77
C ARG A 203 8.31 -0.51 -4.21
N ALA A 204 8.27 -1.40 -5.21
CA ALA A 204 7.03 -1.99 -5.70
C ALA A 204 6.44 -2.98 -4.70
N THR A 205 7.28 -3.85 -4.13
CA THR A 205 6.84 -4.85 -3.13
C THR A 205 6.47 -4.20 -1.81
N TYR A 206 7.20 -3.16 -1.40
CA TYR A 206 7.02 -2.47 -0.11
C TYR A 206 6.47 -1.05 -0.31
N ALA A 207 5.47 -0.90 -1.19
CA ALA A 207 4.93 0.41 -1.58
C ALA A 207 4.39 1.22 -0.40
N ARG A 208 3.77 0.57 0.60
CA ARG A 208 3.23 1.22 1.80
C ARG A 208 4.33 1.77 2.71
N LEU A 209 5.36 0.96 2.96
CA LEU A 209 6.53 1.41 3.70
C LEU A 209 7.27 2.53 2.96
N TRP A 210 7.38 2.45 1.63
CA TRP A 210 7.99 3.52 0.83
C TRP A 210 7.18 4.83 0.87
N ALA A 211 5.85 4.76 0.80
CA ALA A 211 4.98 5.92 0.98
C ALA A 211 5.15 6.54 2.38
N ALA A 212 5.21 5.71 3.43
CA ALA A 212 5.46 6.17 4.79
C ALA A 212 6.85 6.80 4.95
N ALA A 213 7.88 6.21 4.35
CA ALA A 213 9.24 6.76 4.34
C ALA A 213 9.27 8.17 3.73
N GLN A 214 8.58 8.38 2.61
CA GLN A 214 8.46 9.70 1.97
C GLN A 214 7.71 10.70 2.87
N ALA A 215 6.66 10.25 3.55
CA ALA A 215 5.90 11.09 4.48
C ALA A 215 6.70 11.53 5.73
N THR A 216 7.81 10.84 6.07
CA THR A 216 8.66 11.26 7.21
C THR A 216 9.35 12.61 7.00
N GLY A 217 9.49 13.07 5.75
CA GLY A 217 10.30 14.25 5.41
C GLY A 217 11.82 14.07 5.62
N LYS A 218 12.30 12.87 5.96
CA LYS A 218 13.70 12.56 6.25
C LYS A 218 14.18 11.33 5.46
N ILE A 219 14.31 11.51 4.15
CA ILE A 219 15.03 10.57 3.28
C ILE A 219 16.38 11.19 2.93
N VAL A 220 17.46 10.44 3.15
CA VAL A 220 18.82 10.85 2.77
C VAL A 220 19.26 10.15 1.49
N THR A 221 20.36 10.59 0.88
CA THR A 221 20.97 9.86 -0.24
C THR A 221 21.73 8.64 0.27
N GLU A 222 22.00 7.64 -0.57
CA GLU A 222 22.83 6.48 -0.18
C GLU A 222 24.22 6.90 0.31
N ALA A 223 24.79 7.97 -0.26
CA ALA A 223 26.07 8.51 0.17
C ALA A 223 26.01 9.04 1.61
N VAL A 224 24.96 9.81 1.95
CA VAL A 224 24.75 10.34 3.31
C VAL A 224 24.43 9.22 4.29
N TRP A 225 23.62 8.24 3.89
CA TRP A 225 23.34 7.07 4.72
C TRP A 225 24.63 6.32 5.06
N SER A 226 25.47 6.06 4.05
CA SER A 226 26.76 5.39 4.21
C SER A 226 27.74 6.17 5.09
N ALA A 227 27.61 7.50 5.17
CA ALA A 227 28.41 8.38 6.01
C ALA A 227 27.99 8.39 7.50
N GLY A 228 27.03 7.54 7.91
CA GLY A 228 26.67 7.36 9.32
C GLY A 228 25.28 7.87 9.70
N VAL A 229 24.39 8.14 8.72
CA VAL A 229 22.98 8.46 8.98
C VAL A 229 22.12 7.20 8.91
N TRP A 230 22.53 6.15 9.62
CA TRP A 230 21.95 4.81 9.50
C TRP A 230 20.53 4.69 10.04
N GLY A 231 20.09 5.60 10.92
CA GLY A 231 18.74 5.61 11.45
C GLY A 231 17.71 6.24 10.50
N ALA A 232 18.12 6.74 9.32
CA ALA A 232 17.22 7.30 8.31
C ALA A 232 16.93 6.29 7.18
N PHE A 233 15.84 6.55 6.45
CA PHE A 233 15.64 5.92 5.14
C PHE A 233 16.58 6.55 4.13
N SER A 234 17.03 5.76 3.17
CA SER A 234 17.76 6.28 2.01
C SER A 234 16.95 6.16 0.74
N SER A 235 17.18 7.10 -0.17
CA SER A 235 16.58 7.14 -1.50
C SER A 235 16.94 5.92 -2.37
N GLY A 236 17.93 5.13 -1.97
CA GLY A 236 18.40 3.98 -2.73
C GLY A 236 18.93 4.37 -4.10
N ASP A 237 18.59 3.58 -5.12
CA ASP A 237 18.95 3.80 -6.53
C ASP A 237 18.07 4.84 -7.26
N LEU A 238 17.23 5.56 -6.52
CA LEU A 238 16.24 6.52 -7.05
C LEU A 238 15.12 5.89 -7.90
N SER A 239 15.10 4.57 -8.08
CA SER A 239 14.20 3.90 -9.02
C SER A 239 13.53 2.67 -8.41
N THR A 240 14.28 1.59 -8.20
CA THR A 240 13.73 0.26 -7.94
C THR A 240 13.72 -0.10 -6.46
N TRP A 241 14.64 0.42 -5.67
CA TRP A 241 14.78 0.11 -4.26
C TRP A 241 15.04 1.34 -3.40
N PHE A 242 14.87 1.17 -2.10
CA PHE A 242 15.20 2.15 -1.08
C PHE A 242 15.84 1.42 0.09
N ARG A 243 16.58 2.11 0.96
CA ARG A 243 17.16 1.48 2.16
C ARG A 243 16.37 1.85 3.39
N ILE A 244 16.11 0.86 4.23
CA ILE A 244 15.50 1.06 5.55
C ILE A 244 16.56 1.47 6.60
N PRO A 245 16.15 2.05 7.73
CA PRO A 245 17.04 2.26 8.87
C PRO A 245 17.74 0.97 9.34
N SER A 246 18.97 1.12 9.84
CA SER A 246 19.69 0.08 10.59
C SER A 246 19.84 0.50 12.04
N LEU A 247 19.27 -0.31 12.94
CA LEU A 247 19.35 -0.13 14.40
C LEU A 247 20.12 -1.27 15.08
N ASN A 248 20.81 -2.11 14.30
CA ASN A 248 21.58 -3.22 14.83
C ASN A 248 22.67 -2.72 15.79
N GLY A 249 22.67 -3.25 17.02
CA GLY A 249 23.69 -2.94 18.02
C GLY A 249 23.66 -1.50 18.54
N SER A 250 22.62 -0.72 18.24
CA SER A 250 22.54 0.69 18.63
C SER A 250 21.52 0.89 19.75
N PHE A 251 21.86 1.73 20.74
CA PHE A 251 20.87 2.28 21.67
C PHE A 251 20.05 3.38 21.01
N ILE A 252 18.79 3.50 21.41
CA ILE A 252 17.89 4.55 20.92
C ILE A 252 17.90 5.72 21.90
N ARG A 253 17.91 6.93 21.36
CA ARG A 253 17.77 8.17 22.12
C ARG A 253 16.82 9.13 21.44
N GLY A 254 16.23 10.04 22.22
CA GLY A 254 15.48 11.17 21.68
C GLY A 254 16.39 12.11 20.87
N VAL A 255 15.83 12.67 19.80
CA VAL A 255 16.44 13.79 19.08
C VAL A 255 16.53 15.00 20.01
N THR A 256 17.54 15.84 19.82
CA THR A 256 17.61 17.17 20.43
C THR A 256 17.37 18.23 19.36
N ASP A 257 16.79 19.37 19.72
CA ASP A 257 16.67 20.52 18.79
C ASP A 257 18.05 21.11 18.38
N GLU A 258 19.12 20.71 19.08
CA GLU A 258 20.53 20.98 18.77
C GLU A 258 21.06 20.08 17.63
N ALA A 259 21.80 20.66 16.67
CA ALA A 259 22.23 20.03 15.43
C ALA A 259 23.11 18.76 15.59
N ALA A 260 23.75 18.57 16.74
CA ALA A 260 24.67 17.47 17.00
C ALA A 260 23.99 16.08 17.05
N TYR A 261 22.66 16.03 17.21
CA TYR A 261 21.90 14.78 17.34
C TYR A 261 20.64 14.78 16.47
N ALA A 262 20.83 15.09 15.19
CA ALA A 262 19.77 15.07 14.20
C ALA A 262 19.15 13.67 14.02
N ILE A 263 17.89 13.64 13.60
CA ILE A 263 17.15 12.40 13.31
C ILE A 263 17.97 11.51 12.36
N GLY A 264 18.17 10.26 12.78
CA GLY A 264 18.85 9.22 12.01
C GLY A 264 20.38 9.19 12.14
N GLN A 265 20.99 10.17 12.80
CA GLN A 265 22.45 10.23 12.97
C GLN A 265 22.94 9.14 13.94
N TYR A 266 23.88 8.32 13.50
CA TYR A 266 24.64 7.45 14.39
C TYR A 266 25.67 8.26 15.16
N THR A 267 25.77 8.01 16.46
CA THR A 267 26.83 8.55 17.31
C THR A 267 27.55 7.38 17.98
N GLY A 268 28.87 7.34 17.85
CA GLY A 268 29.68 6.34 18.54
C GLY A 268 29.71 6.56 20.06
N ASP A 269 30.17 5.55 20.78
CA ASP A 269 30.27 5.60 22.23
C ASP A 269 31.19 6.75 22.69
N ARG A 270 30.76 7.50 23.70
CA ARG A 270 31.55 8.60 24.27
C ARG A 270 31.35 8.66 25.77
N PHE A 271 32.45 8.65 26.51
CA PHE A 271 32.47 9.02 27.92
C PHE A 271 32.81 10.50 28.08
N ALA A 272 32.28 11.13 29.13
CA ALA A 272 32.75 12.45 29.52
C ALA A 272 34.24 12.35 29.89
N SER A 273 35.03 13.33 29.43
CA SER A 273 36.43 13.42 29.79
C SER A 273 36.55 13.56 31.31
N HIS A 274 37.41 12.75 31.92
CA HIS A 274 37.72 12.81 33.34
C HIS A 274 39.17 12.38 33.57
N THR A 275 39.71 12.67 34.75
CA THR A 275 41.08 12.36 35.14
C THR A 275 41.11 11.39 36.30
N HIS A 276 42.00 10.40 36.24
CA HIS A 276 42.38 9.61 37.41
C HIS A 276 43.56 10.28 38.10
N SER A 277 43.43 10.52 39.40
CA SER A 277 44.56 10.92 40.24
C SER A 277 44.96 9.77 41.14
N GLY A 278 46.25 9.68 41.45
CA GLY A 278 46.78 8.74 42.42
C GLY A 278 48.14 9.20 42.90
N THR A 279 48.53 8.69 44.05
CA THR A 279 49.83 8.94 44.66
C THR A 279 50.57 7.61 44.71
N THR A 280 51.84 7.61 44.35
CA THR A 280 52.75 6.53 44.72
C THR A 280 53.26 6.85 46.12
N ASP A 281 53.50 5.83 46.96
CA ASP A 281 54.15 6.06 48.25
C ASP A 281 55.43 6.87 48.00
N GLY A 282 55.58 7.98 48.73
CA GLY A 282 56.82 8.75 48.68
C GLY A 282 57.98 7.78 48.93
N GLY A 283 59.01 7.85 48.07
CA GLY A 283 60.11 6.90 48.01
C GLY A 283 60.39 6.30 49.38
N GLY A 284 60.14 4.99 49.50
CA GLY A 284 60.28 4.28 50.77
C GLY A 284 61.62 4.66 51.39
N VAL A 285 61.58 4.94 52.69
CA VAL A 285 62.76 5.30 53.49
C VAL A 285 63.94 4.47 53.01
N ASP A 286 64.98 5.17 52.56
CA ASP A 286 66.25 4.65 52.06
C ASP A 286 66.52 3.20 52.50
N HIS A 287 66.59 2.28 51.55
CA HIS A 287 67.04 0.93 51.88
C HIS A 287 68.54 0.98 52.22
N SER A 288 68.91 0.46 53.39
CA SER A 288 70.31 0.40 53.80
C SER A 288 70.99 -0.81 53.18
N HIS A 289 72.14 -0.62 52.52
CA HIS A 289 73.04 -1.73 52.23
C HIS A 289 73.88 -2.03 53.47
N GLN A 290 73.77 -3.24 54.00
CA GLN A 290 74.68 -3.71 55.04
C GLN A 290 75.97 -4.20 54.39
N THR A 291 76.99 -3.34 54.35
CA THR A 291 78.34 -3.76 53.98
C THR A 291 79.05 -4.27 55.23
N VAL A 292 79.49 -5.53 55.21
CA VAL A 292 80.39 -6.06 56.25
C VAL A 292 81.80 -5.61 55.90
N VAL A 293 82.43 -4.85 56.79
CA VAL A 293 83.83 -4.46 56.65
C VAL A 293 84.66 -5.59 57.23
N SER A 294 85.30 -6.39 56.37
CA SER A 294 86.21 -7.44 56.82
C SER A 294 87.41 -6.82 57.56
N LYS A 295 87.80 -7.42 58.68
CA LYS A 295 88.93 -7.04 59.55
C LYS A 295 90.27 -6.78 58.85
N ASP A 296 90.44 -7.30 57.64
CA ASP A 296 91.64 -7.16 56.83
C ASP A 296 91.49 -5.95 55.90
N GLY A 297 91.49 -4.78 56.55
CA GLY A 297 91.12 -3.48 55.99
C GLY A 297 91.53 -3.26 54.53
N SER A 298 90.52 -3.13 53.68
CA SER A 298 90.65 -2.51 52.36
C SER A 298 89.35 -1.74 52.09
N TYR A 299 89.45 -0.41 52.17
CA TYR A 299 88.36 0.52 51.87
C TYR A 299 88.63 1.17 50.51
N ALA A 300 87.74 0.97 49.55
CA ALA A 300 87.67 1.78 48.34
C ALA A 300 86.22 2.20 48.12
N ILE A 301 85.70 3.05 49.01
CA ILE A 301 84.46 3.78 48.75
C ILE A 301 84.88 5.19 48.33
N GLY A 302 84.76 5.46 47.02
CA GLY A 302 85.20 6.70 46.38
C GLY A 302 84.30 7.89 46.71
N SER A 303 84.40 8.45 47.91
CA SER A 303 83.73 9.70 48.28
C SER A 303 84.63 10.54 49.19
N GLY A 304 85.13 11.64 48.64
CA GLY A 304 86.10 12.56 49.27
C GLY A 304 85.50 13.46 50.35
N GLY A 305 85.27 12.91 51.53
CA GLY A 305 84.99 13.66 52.76
C GLY A 305 85.84 13.14 53.93
N PRO A 306 86.24 13.99 54.89
CA PRO A 306 87.24 13.62 55.90
C PRO A 306 86.73 12.46 56.79
N PRO A 307 87.60 11.50 57.14
CA PRO A 307 87.20 10.34 57.92
C PRO A 307 86.67 10.77 59.29
N ALA A 308 85.45 10.35 59.58
CA ALA A 308 84.80 10.55 60.87
C ALA A 308 85.63 9.92 62.00
N ALA A 309 85.84 10.73 63.04
CA ALA A 309 86.21 10.41 64.41
C ALA A 309 86.75 8.99 64.69
N TRP A 310 88.05 8.93 65.01
CA TRP A 310 88.70 7.82 65.70
C TRP A 310 87.92 7.43 66.98
N SER A 311 87.22 6.30 66.93
CA SER A 311 86.69 5.62 68.11
C SER A 311 87.42 4.29 68.25
N SER A 312 88.46 4.28 69.11
CA SER A 312 89.17 3.07 69.52
C SER A 312 88.28 2.23 70.43
N ASN A 313 87.67 1.18 69.87
CA ASN A 313 87.19 0.03 70.64
C ASN A 313 87.30 -1.22 69.77
N TYR A 314 88.37 -1.98 70.02
CA TYR A 314 88.64 -3.29 69.44
C TYR A 314 87.61 -4.31 69.91
N GLY A 315 87.09 -5.13 68.99
CA GLY A 315 86.53 -6.44 69.37
C GLY A 315 85.50 -7.05 68.42
N ASN A 316 84.62 -6.26 67.80
CA ASN A 316 83.46 -6.83 67.10
C ASN A 316 83.29 -6.23 65.70
N ASP A 317 82.94 -7.10 64.73
CA ASP A 317 82.42 -6.71 63.41
C ASP A 317 81.22 -5.80 63.65
N ARG A 318 81.40 -4.50 63.41
CA ARG A 318 80.35 -3.51 63.58
C ARG A 318 79.66 -3.31 62.25
N PRO A 319 78.34 -3.57 62.14
CA PRO A 319 77.58 -3.13 60.98
C PRO A 319 77.63 -1.60 60.94
N VAL A 320 78.26 -1.05 59.89
CA VAL A 320 78.28 0.39 59.64
C VAL A 320 77.18 0.68 58.63
N THR A 321 76.12 1.34 59.06
CA THR A 321 75.08 1.85 58.17
C THR A 321 75.59 3.15 57.56
N SER A 322 76.13 3.08 56.34
CA SER A 322 76.44 4.30 55.58
C SER A 322 75.16 4.77 54.90
N GLY A 323 74.59 5.87 55.39
CA GLY A 323 73.45 6.55 54.74
C GLY A 323 73.91 7.20 53.44
N GLY A 324 74.08 6.40 52.39
CA GLY A 324 74.36 6.88 51.05
C GLY A 324 73.05 7.22 50.35
N ALA A 325 72.80 8.51 50.13
CA ALA A 325 71.69 8.98 49.30
C ALA A 325 71.87 8.49 47.86
N SER A 326 71.40 7.28 47.55
CA SER A 326 71.22 6.82 46.18
C SER A 326 69.87 7.30 45.66
N ALA A 327 69.69 8.62 45.59
CA ALA A 327 68.61 9.26 44.84
C ALA A 327 68.97 9.35 43.35
N TYR A 328 69.66 8.35 42.80
CA TYR A 328 69.92 8.27 41.37
C TYR A 328 68.71 7.62 40.70
N TRP A 329 67.76 8.46 40.29
CA TRP A 329 66.68 8.16 39.35
C TRP A 329 65.95 6.83 39.57
N HIS A 330 64.97 6.81 40.47
CA HIS A 330 63.90 5.83 40.37
C HIS A 330 62.58 6.53 40.08
N ALA A 331 61.87 6.03 39.07
CA ALA A 331 60.55 6.50 38.70
C ALA A 331 59.53 5.47 39.18
N HIS A 332 58.43 5.93 39.75
CA HIS A 332 57.26 5.10 39.96
C HIS A 332 56.30 5.31 38.81
N THR A 333 55.97 4.22 38.11
CA THR A 333 54.92 4.26 37.09
C THR A 333 53.57 4.10 37.78
N PHE A 334 52.77 5.16 37.79
CA PHE A 334 51.35 5.07 38.13
C PHE A 334 50.56 4.68 36.88
N GLY A 335 50.10 3.44 36.82
CA GLY A 335 49.23 2.94 35.75
C GLY A 335 47.79 2.88 36.22
N THR A 336 46.90 3.61 35.56
CA THR A 336 45.44 3.44 35.70
C THR A 336 44.88 2.93 34.39
N SER A 337 43.90 2.03 34.46
CA SER A 337 43.18 1.62 33.27
C SER A 337 42.28 2.76 32.77
N ALA A 338 42.23 2.93 31.44
CA ALA A 338 41.42 3.98 30.79
C ALA A 338 39.90 3.83 31.03
N SER A 339 39.46 2.67 31.53
CA SER A 339 38.06 2.29 31.71
C SER A 339 37.74 1.82 33.14
N GLY A 340 38.68 1.92 34.09
CA GLY A 340 38.59 1.22 35.38
C GLY A 340 38.85 -0.30 35.23
N THR A 341 38.89 -1.04 36.35
CA THR A 341 39.19 -2.50 36.37
C THR A 341 37.94 -3.37 36.26
N GLY A 342 36.78 -2.77 35.99
CA GLY A 342 35.49 -3.45 35.90
C GLY A 342 35.24 -4.01 34.50
N SER A 343 34.68 -5.22 34.44
CA SER A 343 33.97 -5.69 33.25
C SER A 343 32.67 -4.90 33.11
N GLU A 344 32.34 -4.47 31.89
CA GLU A 344 31.23 -3.58 31.51
C GLU A 344 31.43 -2.08 31.74
N THR A 345 31.67 -1.37 30.64
CA THR A 345 31.40 0.07 30.50
C THR A 345 30.06 0.35 29.82
N MET A 346 29.19 -0.67 29.68
CA MET A 346 27.85 -0.53 29.11
C MET A 346 26.77 -0.58 30.20
N PRO A 347 25.71 0.22 30.11
CA PRO A 347 24.52 0.02 30.92
C PRO A 347 23.96 -1.40 30.72
N ARG A 348 23.43 -2.02 31.79
CA ARG A 348 22.70 -3.29 31.68
C ARG A 348 21.62 -3.16 30.60
N ASN A 349 21.65 -4.05 29.61
CA ASN A 349 20.70 -4.04 28.50
C ASN A 349 20.14 -5.43 28.21
N ASN A 350 18.91 -5.45 27.67
CA ASN A 350 18.31 -6.64 27.09
C ASN A 350 18.16 -6.38 25.59
N ALA A 351 18.84 -7.17 24.76
CA ALA A 351 18.77 -7.01 23.31
C ALA A 351 17.43 -7.52 22.77
N LEU A 352 16.69 -6.64 22.11
CA LEU A 352 15.44 -6.95 21.42
C LEU A 352 15.60 -6.71 19.92
N LEU A 353 14.83 -7.43 19.10
CA LEU A 353 14.84 -7.28 17.66
C LEU A 353 14.10 -6.00 17.26
N ALA A 354 14.82 -5.04 16.69
CA ALA A 354 14.24 -3.86 16.07
C ALA A 354 13.54 -4.24 14.74
N CYS A 355 12.26 -3.92 14.64
CA CYS A 355 11.43 -4.16 13.46
C CYS A 355 10.74 -2.88 13.01
N ILE A 356 10.35 -2.84 11.73
CA ILE A 356 9.65 -1.74 11.08
C ILE A 356 8.34 -2.30 10.50
N LYS A 357 7.22 -1.68 10.83
CA LYS A 357 5.91 -2.05 10.27
C LYS A 357 5.87 -1.78 8.75
N ILE A 358 5.34 -2.73 7.96
CA ILE A 358 5.12 -2.59 6.50
C ILE A 358 3.65 -2.42 6.12
#